data_AF-A0A2G8JVH4-F1
#
_entry.id   AF-A0A2G8JVH4-F1
#
_cell.length_a   1.000
_cell.length_b   1.000
_cell.length_c   1.000
_cell.angle_alpha   90.00
_cell.angle_beta   90.00
_cell.angle_gamma   90.00
#
_symmetry.space_group_name_H-M   'P 1'
#
loop_
_entity.id
_entity.type
_entity.pdbx_description
1 polymer ?
#
loop_
_entity_poly.entity_id
_entity_poly.type
_entity_poly.pdbx_seq_one_letter_code
_entity_poly.pdbx_strand_id
1 'polypeptide(L)'
;MGRLNGSFTPAEIEVRDMKGEFPRLRSNFPPNKDTVCVSHGSYMIIQFIADNPGWWFLHCHLDFHALIGMAMVVRVGTDADLRGLIPPNFPRCNNFAPPGF
;
A
#
# COMPACT_ATOMS: atom_id res chain seq x y z
N MET A 1 -15.34 -7.14 9.72
CA MET A 1 -15.11 -6.33 8.51
C MET A 1 -16.45 -5.81 8.03
N GLY A 2 -16.58 -4.51 7.75
CA GLY A 2 -17.80 -3.98 7.17
C GLY A 2 -17.84 -4.19 5.65
N ARG A 3 -18.97 -3.86 5.03
CA ARG A 3 -19.19 -4.00 3.58
C ARG A 3 -19.36 -2.65 2.90
N LEU A 4 -18.83 -2.53 1.68
CA LEU A 4 -19.09 -1.44 0.76
C LEU A 4 -19.92 -2.01 -0.40
N ASN A 5 -21.24 -1.84 -0.33
CA ASN A 5 -22.14 -2.25 -1.41
C ASN A 5 -22.34 -1.06 -2.35
N GLY A 6 -21.64 -1.05 -3.50
CA GLY A 6 -21.77 0.00 -4.51
C GLY A 6 -20.41 0.55 -4.95
N SER A 7 -20.45 1.51 -5.87
CA SER A 7 -19.29 2.32 -6.26
C SER A 7 -19.28 3.59 -5.44
N PHE A 8 -18.10 3.96 -4.92
CA PHE A 8 -17.90 5.16 -4.13
C PHE A 8 -16.65 5.88 -4.63
N THR A 9 -16.71 7.20 -4.69
CA THR A 9 -15.57 8.07 -4.88
C THR A 9 -14.76 8.20 -3.58
N PRO A 10 -13.47 8.57 -3.66
CA PRO A 10 -12.67 8.83 -2.46
C PRO A 10 -13.31 9.86 -1.52
N ALA A 11 -13.84 10.96 -2.08
CA ALA A 11 -14.51 12.01 -1.30
C ALA A 11 -15.75 11.49 -0.54
N GLU A 12 -16.53 10.61 -1.15
CA GLU A 12 -17.68 9.98 -0.47
C GLU A 12 -17.22 9.08 0.68
N ILE A 13 -16.14 8.31 0.49
CA ILE A 13 -15.57 7.49 1.56
C ILE A 13 -15.04 8.36 2.69
N GLU A 14 -14.36 9.47 2.40
CA GLU A 14 -13.88 10.42 3.42
C GLU A 14 -15.03 10.98 4.26
N VAL A 15 -16.11 11.45 3.62
CA VAL A 15 -17.29 11.97 4.33
C VAL A 15 -17.92 10.90 5.23
N ARG A 16 -17.99 9.64 4.78
CA ARG A 16 -18.54 8.54 5.57
C ARG A 16 -17.63 8.14 6.73
N ASP A 17 -16.32 8.21 6.54
CA ASP A 17 -15.36 7.97 7.61
C ASP A 17 -15.44 9.05 8.70
N MET A 18 -15.57 10.32 8.31
CA MET A 18 -15.78 11.44 9.24
C MET A 18 -17.06 11.29 10.07
N LYS A 19 -18.10 10.65 9.51
CA LYS A 19 -19.34 10.32 10.23
C LYS A 19 -19.19 9.11 11.16
N GLY A 20 -18.05 8.43 11.16
CA GLY A 20 -17.80 7.25 11.97
C GLY A 20 -18.49 5.98 11.45
N GLU A 21 -18.85 5.91 10.17
CA GLU A 21 -19.53 4.75 9.58
C GLU A 21 -18.62 3.52 9.43
N PHE A 22 -17.31 3.69 9.58
CA PHE A 22 -16.33 2.60 9.52
C PHE A 22 -15.79 2.26 10.93
N PRO A 23 -16.35 1.23 11.61
CA PRO A 23 -15.85 0.80 12.91
C PRO A 23 -14.39 0.34 12.81
N ARG A 24 -13.54 0.97 13.62
CA ARG A 24 -12.13 0.60 13.82
C ARG A 24 -12.01 -0.43 14.94
N LEU A 25 -10.96 -1.25 14.91
CA LEU A 25 -10.64 -2.12 16.04
C LEU A 25 -10.41 -1.26 17.28
N ARG A 26 -11.18 -1.50 18.34
CA ARG A 26 -11.05 -0.80 19.63
C ARG A 26 -9.87 -1.28 20.48
N SER A 27 -9.03 -2.16 19.92
CA SER A 27 -7.85 -2.67 20.61
C SER A 27 -6.76 -1.61 20.58
N ASN A 28 -6.17 -1.31 21.74
CA ASN A 28 -4.92 -0.53 21.82
C ASN A 28 -3.73 -1.25 21.16
N PHE A 29 -3.91 -2.52 20.78
CA PHE A 29 -2.93 -3.37 20.13
C PHE A 29 -3.58 -3.99 18.88
N PRO A 30 -3.71 -3.25 17.76
CA PRO A 30 -4.10 -3.86 16.50
C PRO A 30 -3.04 -4.88 16.04
N PRO A 31 -3.41 -5.94 15.29
CA PRO A 31 -2.44 -6.87 14.77
C PRO A 31 -1.43 -6.18 13.84
N ASN A 32 -0.14 -6.34 14.12
CA ASN A 32 0.93 -5.91 13.21
C ASN A 32 1.16 -7.01 12.16
N LYS A 33 0.89 -6.69 10.89
CA LYS A 33 0.97 -7.63 9.77
C LYS A 33 1.39 -6.90 8.50
N ASP A 34 2.04 -7.61 7.60
CA ASP A 34 2.35 -7.14 6.23
C ASP A 34 1.19 -7.43 5.26
N THR A 35 0.42 -8.51 5.51
CA THR A 35 -0.60 -9.02 4.59
C THR A 35 -1.92 -9.26 5.32
N VAL A 36 -3.03 -8.93 4.65
CA VAL A 36 -4.39 -9.19 5.14
C VAL A 36 -5.29 -9.61 3.99
N CYS A 37 -6.18 -10.57 4.25
CA CYS A 37 -7.20 -10.98 3.30
C CYS A 37 -8.37 -9.99 3.33
N VAL A 38 -8.75 -9.47 2.16
CA VAL A 38 -9.94 -8.62 1.98
C VAL A 38 -11.02 -9.48 1.32
N SER A 39 -12.13 -9.70 2.02
CA SER A 39 -13.27 -10.45 1.46
C SER A 39 -14.02 -9.64 0.41
N HIS A 40 -14.72 -10.34 -0.48
CA HIS A 40 -15.46 -9.72 -1.58
C HIS A 40 -16.49 -8.68 -1.09
N GLY A 41 -16.46 -7.47 -1.64
CA GLY A 41 -17.33 -6.36 -1.25
C GLY A 41 -17.13 -5.86 0.18
N SER A 42 -16.02 -6.22 0.84
CA SER A 42 -15.63 -5.71 2.15
C SER A 42 -14.57 -4.62 2.03
N TYR A 43 -14.29 -3.95 3.14
CA TYR A 43 -13.18 -3.01 3.26
C TYR A 43 -12.24 -3.42 4.39
N MET A 44 -11.02 -2.91 4.33
CA MET A 44 -10.03 -2.97 5.40
C MET A 44 -9.55 -1.57 5.73
N ILE A 45 -9.37 -1.28 7.03
CA ILE A 45 -8.69 -0.08 7.49
C ILE A 45 -7.30 -0.52 7.95
N ILE A 46 -6.27 0.02 7.31
CA ILE A 46 -4.88 -0.20 7.67
C ILE A 46 -4.28 1.11 8.18
N GLN A 47 -3.34 1.00 9.12
CA GLN A 47 -2.54 2.11 9.61
C GLN A 47 -1.08 1.68 9.58
N PHE A 48 -0.22 2.57 9.11
CA PHE A 48 1.23 2.40 9.16
C PHE A 48 1.87 3.75 9.48
N ILE A 49 3.09 3.70 10.01
CA ILE A 49 3.92 4.88 10.20
C ILE A 49 4.79 5.02 8.96
N ALA A 50 4.79 6.21 8.34
CA ALA A 50 5.56 6.49 7.13
C ALA A 50 6.98 6.95 7.48
N ASP A 51 7.74 6.12 8.19
CA ASP A 51 9.08 6.41 8.73
C ASP A 51 10.23 5.76 7.95
N ASN A 52 9.92 5.07 6.85
CA ASN A 52 10.90 4.37 6.02
C ASN A 52 10.89 4.92 4.58
N PRO A 53 11.79 5.88 4.24
CA PRO A 53 11.83 6.50 2.92
C PRO A 53 12.02 5.49 1.79
N GLY A 54 11.18 5.57 0.76
CA GLY A 54 11.20 4.60 -0.32
C GLY A 54 9.96 4.62 -1.21
N TRP A 55 9.97 3.72 -2.18
CA TRP A 55 8.83 3.40 -3.03
C TRP A 55 8.33 2.00 -2.63
N TRP A 56 7.20 1.94 -1.94
CA TRP A 56 6.65 0.72 -1.36
C TRP A 56 5.55 0.15 -2.23
N PHE A 57 5.63 -1.15 -2.53
CA PHE A 57 4.65 -1.83 -3.37
C PHE A 57 3.52 -2.40 -2.53
N LEU A 58 2.30 -1.88 -2.72
CA LEU A 58 1.09 -2.37 -2.09
C LEU A 58 0.23 -3.05 -3.17
N HIS A 59 0.04 -4.36 -3.08
CA HIS A 59 -0.61 -5.12 -4.16
C HIS A 59 -1.43 -6.29 -3.66
N CYS A 60 -2.25 -6.85 -4.55
CA CYS A 60 -2.84 -8.15 -4.32
C CYS A 60 -1.76 -9.24 -4.40
N HIS A 61 -1.64 -10.08 -3.38
CA HIS A 61 -0.63 -11.16 -3.36
C HIS A 61 -1.04 -12.40 -4.21
N LEU A 62 -2.09 -12.28 -5.03
CA LEU A 62 -2.38 -13.23 -6.09
C LEU A 62 -1.70 -12.73 -7.36
N ASP A 63 -0.68 -13.46 -7.82
CA ASP A 63 0.20 -13.05 -8.94
C ASP A 63 -0.57 -12.58 -10.17
N PHE A 64 -1.66 -13.29 -10.52
CA PHE A 64 -2.50 -12.91 -11.65
C PHE A 64 -3.16 -11.54 -11.47
N HIS A 65 -3.68 -11.22 -10.27
CA HIS A 65 -4.30 -9.92 -9.99
C HIS A 65 -3.25 -8.80 -9.95
N ALA A 66 -2.06 -9.07 -9.39
CA ALA A 66 -0.96 -8.11 -9.41
C ALA A 66 -0.52 -7.79 -10.85
N LEU A 67 -0.37 -8.83 -11.68
CA LEU A 67 0.07 -8.72 -13.07
C LEU A 67 -0.89 -7.87 -13.92
N ILE A 68 -2.20 -8.00 -13.69
CA ILE A 68 -3.21 -7.21 -14.41
C ILE A 68 -3.48 -5.82 -13.79
N GLY A 69 -2.69 -5.41 -12.80
CA GLY A 69 -2.66 -4.03 -12.30
C GLY A 69 -3.38 -3.77 -10.98
N MET A 70 -3.75 -4.80 -10.20
CA MET A 70 -4.28 -4.61 -8.84
C MET A 70 -3.14 -4.29 -7.85
N ALA A 71 -2.51 -3.13 -8.05
CA ALA A 71 -1.36 -2.68 -7.32
C ALA A 71 -1.30 -1.15 -7.22
N MET A 72 -0.55 -0.68 -6.23
CA MET A 72 -0.28 0.73 -5.95
C MET A 72 1.17 0.85 -5.47
N VAL A 73 1.78 2.00 -5.75
CA VAL A 73 3.07 2.37 -5.15
C VAL A 73 2.87 3.52 -4.19
N VAL A 74 3.34 3.35 -2.96
CA VAL A 74 3.33 4.38 -1.92
C VAL A 74 4.72 4.99 -1.82
N ARG A 75 4.84 6.28 -2.13
CA ARG A 75 6.08 7.04 -1.92
C ARG A 75 6.11 7.56 -0.49
N VAL A 76 7.15 7.18 0.25
CA VAL A 76 7.45 7.70 1.59
C VAL A 76 8.72 8.55 1.51
N GLY A 77 8.64 9.79 1.99
CA GLY A 77 9.76 10.73 1.95
C GLY A 77 10.02 11.39 0.59
N THR A 78 11.13 12.11 0.52
CA THR A 78 11.61 12.89 -0.62
C THR A 78 12.84 12.26 -1.26
N ASP A 79 13.26 12.77 -2.42
CA ASP A 79 14.51 12.31 -3.05
C ASP A 79 15.76 12.64 -2.22
N ALA A 80 15.67 13.63 -1.32
CA ALA A 80 16.76 13.94 -0.40
C ALA A 80 16.92 12.84 0.66
N ASP A 81 15.80 12.28 1.14
CA ASP A 81 15.79 11.21 2.14
C ASP A 81 16.38 9.90 1.59
N LEU A 82 16.39 9.73 0.28
CA LEU A 82 16.98 8.58 -0.40
C LEU A 82 18.48 8.74 -0.71
N ARG A 83 19.05 9.94 -0.52
CA ARG A 83 20.47 10.20 -0.83
C ARG A 83 21.36 9.39 0.09
N GLY A 84 22.27 8.61 -0.50
CA GLY A 84 23.19 7.75 0.24
C GLY A 84 22.59 6.40 0.67
N LEU A 85 21.27 6.19 0.51
CA LEU A 85 20.64 4.88 0.72
C LEU A 85 20.72 3.99 -0.52
N ILE A 86 20.81 4.58 -1.70
CA ILE A 86 20.92 3.85 -2.97
C ILE A 86 22.33 3.26 -3.10
N PRO A 87 22.48 1.93 -3.24
CA PRO A 87 23.79 1.30 -3.38
C PRO A 87 24.59 1.82 -4.58
N PRO A 88 25.93 1.83 -4.51
CA PRO A 88 26.77 2.08 -5.68
C PRO A 88 26.40 1.13 -6.83
N ASN A 89 26.40 1.64 -8.07
CA ASN A 89 26.03 0.90 -9.28
C ASN A 89 24.60 0.34 -9.29
N PHE A 90 23.68 0.88 -8.49
CA PHE A 90 22.28 0.50 -8.57
C PHE A 90 21.72 0.70 -10.00
N PRO A 91 21.08 -0.31 -10.60
CA PRO A 91 20.53 -0.20 -11.94
C PRO A 91 19.54 0.96 -12.07
N ARG A 92 19.60 1.61 -13.21
CA ARG A 92 18.72 2.66 -13.70
C ARG A 92 18.01 2.15 -14.94
N CYS A 93 16.96 2.85 -15.35
CA CYS A 93 16.33 2.60 -16.63
C CYS A 93 17.39 2.57 -17.74
N ASN A 94 17.31 1.58 -18.62
CA ASN A 94 18.20 1.35 -19.77
C ASN A 94 19.65 0.95 -19.47
N ASN A 95 20.03 0.65 -18.21
CA ASN A 95 21.35 0.08 -17.90
C ASN A 95 21.27 -1.23 -17.09
N PHE A 96 20.08 -1.83 -16.99
CA PHE A 96 19.91 -3.12 -16.33
C PHE A 96 20.65 -4.20 -17.11
N ALA A 97 21.68 -4.78 -16.48
CA ALA A 97 22.38 -5.96 -16.97
C ALA A 97 22.00 -7.15 -16.08
N PRO A 98 21.35 -8.20 -16.62
CA PRO A 98 21.08 -9.41 -15.85
C PRO A 98 22.41 -10.11 -15.49
N PRO A 99 22.47 -10.83 -14.35
CA PRO A 99 23.69 -11.53 -13.95
C PRO A 99 24.18 -12.50 -15.05
N GLY A 100 25.44 -12.37 -15.47
CA GLY A 100 26.07 -13.24 -16.47
C GLY A 100 26.16 -12.70 -17.90
N PHE A 101 25.84 -11.42 -18.13
CA PHE A 101 26.06 -10.70 -19.39
C PHE A 101 26.97 -9.49 -19.20
#